data_AF-A0AAN8P2C1-F1
#
_entry.id   AF-A0AAN8P2C1-F1
#
_cell.length_a   1.000
_cell.length_b   1.000
_cell.length_c   1.000
_cell.angle_alpha   90.00
_cell.angle_beta   90.00
_cell.angle_gamma   90.00
#
_symmetry.space_group_name_H-M   'P 1'
#
loop_
_entity.id
_entity.type
_entity.pdbx_description
1 polymer ?
#
loop_
_entity_poly.entity_id
_entity_poly.type
_entity_poly.pdbx_seq_one_letter_code
_entity_poly.pdbx_strand_id
1 'polypeptide(L)'
;METIKKVMILLFIKVLHLSSSQFCSTLREVRNKKKAASSSPWLFDEVPREEKMEVEKFGFFAGKLTSNNFPRVEVGPENPLRVERDGTATLECKVDAKPKVTSVRWMRNEHFVSTSLTHTIHRVGTVDSGKYTCSADNGLGQTGEAEILLDVLFPPQVTIETAPGMTRHREAEEGETVTVKCNVTSNPPPYHVEWLREGHPDSRQTGDVLRLSSVTAESAGTYICRAVNILTPYGTPKRRTERIGNATMTLLVRHKPGLAHISPERPIAAEGTGVTLTCSANPPGWPPPQYRWWRDLDLSNPSSSPQTVLATGAKYTIPSAHLGSEGRYHCQATNEMGQGISHSVILQVHQPPRVVVKLQPHVTRKAGDPDFSVRCGAQGKPKPSVKWLKDGKEILPNQDNYDILNDESDGRNSVYTVQSTLKYLGKERPEGNQLLAADRGVYSCVFENEVKRAESSMHLRIEHEPIVLHQYNKVAYDLHETAEVICRVQAYPRPEFQWSLVGNSAPLTTSSGIDSHYDISTSAENNDVYVSILRISNIQENDYGEYTCRIANALGSLKRGEGAHSDPDGKSNLMLESFCTVSLGLAILLPFTIKFEGLSYQNPTITILE
;
A
#
# COMPACT_ATOMS: atom_id res chain seq x y z
N MET A 1 -27.97 -11.19 -40.43
CA MET A 1 -28.32 -10.77 -39.05
C MET A 1 -27.03 -10.28 -38.43
N GLU A 2 -26.84 -8.96 -38.37
CA GLU A 2 -27.37 -8.06 -37.33
C GLU A 2 -26.49 -8.11 -36.07
N THR A 3 -25.51 -7.23 -35.93
CA THR A 3 -25.60 -5.75 -35.81
C THR A 3 -26.09 -5.31 -34.43
N ILE A 4 -25.12 -4.86 -33.62
CA ILE A 4 -25.22 -3.72 -32.71
C ILE A 4 -26.52 -3.63 -31.89
N LYS A 5 -26.61 -4.43 -30.82
CA LYS A 5 -27.56 -4.20 -29.70
C LYS A 5 -26.87 -3.65 -28.46
N LYS A 6 -26.42 -2.39 -28.54
CA LYS A 6 -26.33 -1.49 -27.39
C LYS A 6 -26.95 -0.11 -27.70
N VAL A 7 -28.25 -0.03 -27.43
CA VAL A 7 -28.96 1.17 -26.99
C VAL A 7 -28.98 2.37 -27.96
N MET A 8 -30.00 2.41 -28.83
CA MET A 8 -30.81 3.63 -28.95
C MET A 8 -31.46 3.91 -27.57
N ILE A 9 -31.76 5.13 -27.14
CA ILE A 9 -32.57 6.13 -27.84
C ILE A 9 -32.13 7.56 -27.44
N LEU A 10 -31.81 8.39 -28.43
CA LEU A 10 -32.27 9.79 -28.59
C LEU A 10 -31.57 10.41 -29.82
N LEU A 11 -32.29 10.56 -30.93
CA LEU A 11 -31.83 11.33 -32.10
C LEU A 11 -32.38 12.76 -32.06
N PHE A 12 -31.56 13.72 -32.50
CA PHE A 12 -31.88 14.91 -33.31
C PHE A 12 -33.09 15.80 -32.87
N ILE A 13 -33.02 17.13 -32.93
CA ILE A 13 -32.61 17.98 -34.06
C ILE A 13 -31.90 19.24 -33.56
N LYS A 14 -31.04 19.82 -34.41
CA LYS A 14 -30.45 21.16 -34.22
C LYS A 14 -30.71 22.01 -35.47
N VAL A 15 -31.46 23.10 -35.34
CA VAL A 15 -31.68 24.12 -36.39
C VAL A 15 -31.38 25.50 -35.81
N LEU A 16 -30.85 26.39 -36.65
CA LEU A 16 -30.36 27.73 -36.30
C LEU A 16 -31.25 28.83 -36.92
N HIS A 17 -30.97 30.07 -36.49
CA HIS A 17 -31.19 31.37 -37.14
C HIS A 17 -32.44 32.21 -36.82
N LEU A 18 -32.18 33.54 -36.88
CA LEU A 18 -33.09 34.69 -36.86
C LEU A 18 -33.76 34.97 -35.48
N SER A 19 -33.96 36.23 -35.06
CA SER A 19 -33.46 37.52 -35.58
C SER A 19 -33.59 38.68 -34.55
N SER A 20 -32.84 39.76 -34.81
CA SER A 20 -33.01 41.17 -34.37
C SER A 20 -34.12 41.59 -33.39
N SER A 21 -33.70 42.45 -32.44
CA SER A 21 -34.46 43.42 -31.62
C SER A 21 -35.60 44.20 -32.30
N GLN A 22 -36.63 44.59 -31.53
CA GLN A 22 -37.44 45.85 -31.54
C GLN A 22 -38.48 45.80 -30.39
N PHE A 23 -39.19 46.86 -29.93
CA PHE A 23 -38.84 48.27 -29.63
C PHE A 23 -40.03 48.97 -28.90
N CYS A 24 -39.78 49.90 -27.96
CA CYS A 24 -40.75 50.92 -27.45
C CYS A 24 -42.06 50.43 -26.74
N SER A 25 -42.90 51.27 -26.08
CA SER A 25 -42.88 52.74 -25.86
C SER A 25 -43.52 53.21 -24.52
N THR A 26 -43.09 54.40 -24.09
CA THR A 26 -43.68 55.45 -23.20
C THR A 26 -45.21 55.47 -22.95
N LEU A 27 -45.77 56.05 -21.87
CA LEU A 27 -45.63 57.42 -21.27
C LEU A 27 -45.88 57.38 -19.72
N ARG A 28 -45.45 58.27 -18.80
CA ARG A 28 -44.90 59.66 -18.74
C ARG A 28 -45.93 60.78 -18.42
N GLU A 29 -45.83 61.41 -17.23
CA GLU A 29 -46.08 62.85 -16.87
C GLU A 29 -46.02 63.05 -15.32
N VAL A 30 -45.84 64.24 -14.69
CA VAL A 30 -45.02 65.44 -14.99
C VAL A 30 -44.72 66.32 -13.73
N ARG A 31 -43.56 67.01 -13.73
CA ARG A 31 -43.08 68.18 -12.91
C ARG A 31 -43.50 68.46 -11.44
N ASN A 32 -42.46 68.52 -10.58
CA ASN A 32 -42.03 69.64 -9.71
C ASN A 32 -42.93 70.89 -9.51
N LYS A 33 -43.02 71.36 -8.25
CA LYS A 33 -42.78 72.78 -7.89
C LYS A 33 -42.35 73.01 -6.41
N LYS A 34 -41.99 74.25 -6.06
CA LYS A 34 -41.37 74.70 -4.80
C LYS A 34 -42.28 75.67 -4.01
N LYS A 35 -42.01 75.79 -2.69
CA LYS A 35 -42.23 76.94 -1.77
C LYS A 35 -43.66 77.31 -1.29
N ALA A 36 -43.85 77.12 0.02
CA ALA A 36 -44.08 78.16 1.06
C ALA A 36 -45.49 78.74 1.37
N ALA A 37 -45.61 79.11 2.66
CA ALA A 37 -46.52 80.08 3.34
C ALA A 37 -47.91 79.63 3.86
N SER A 38 -48.13 79.88 5.17
CA SER A 38 -49.41 80.15 5.91
C SER A 38 -50.59 79.15 5.82
N SER A 39 -51.38 78.88 6.87
CA SER A 39 -51.82 79.76 7.97
C SER A 39 -52.18 79.03 9.29
N SER A 40 -52.31 79.79 10.38
CA SER A 40 -52.91 79.44 11.71
C SER A 40 -54.47 79.48 11.64
N PRO A 41 -55.30 79.57 12.72
CA PRO A 41 -55.10 79.74 14.20
C PRO A 41 -55.65 78.53 15.00
N TRP A 42 -55.82 78.46 16.33
CA TRP A 42 -55.94 79.40 17.48
C TRP A 42 -55.37 78.66 18.74
N LEU A 43 -55.18 79.15 19.98
CA LEU A 43 -55.13 80.45 20.71
C LEU A 43 -54.39 80.16 22.06
N PHE A 44 -54.07 81.07 23.00
CA PHE A 44 -54.32 82.51 23.11
C PHE A 44 -52.98 83.30 23.36
N ASP A 45 -52.71 84.17 24.36
CA ASP A 45 -53.39 84.62 25.59
C ASP A 45 -52.99 86.09 25.98
N GLU A 46 -53.50 86.62 27.08
CA GLU A 46 -53.41 88.02 27.57
C GLU A 46 -52.00 88.46 28.08
N VAL A 47 -51.40 89.63 27.74
CA VAL A 47 -51.79 91.08 27.89
C VAL A 47 -51.50 91.62 29.33
N PRO A 48 -51.00 92.88 29.58
CA PRO A 48 -51.06 94.11 28.76
C PRO A 48 -49.80 95.03 28.60
N ARG A 49 -49.96 96.00 27.67
CA ARG A 49 -49.42 97.39 27.62
C ARG A 49 -47.91 97.68 27.44
N GLU A 50 -47.60 98.30 26.31
CA GLU A 50 -46.63 99.40 26.21
C GLU A 50 -47.36 100.75 26.40
N GLU A 51 -46.69 101.76 26.97
CA GLU A 51 -47.03 103.17 26.78
C GLU A 51 -46.02 103.85 25.85
N LYS A 52 -46.47 104.82 25.04
CA LYS A 52 -45.58 105.65 24.22
C LYS A 52 -44.98 106.76 25.08
N MET A 53 -43.68 107.00 24.91
CA MET A 53 -43.08 108.30 25.22
C MET A 53 -42.03 108.67 24.15
N GLU A 54 -41.63 109.94 24.12
CA GLU A 54 -41.10 110.60 22.92
C GLU A 54 -39.58 110.47 22.73
N VAL A 55 -39.12 110.85 21.52
CA VAL A 55 -37.72 110.78 21.12
C VAL A 55 -36.95 112.01 21.61
N GLU A 56 -36.31 111.92 22.77
CA GLU A 56 -35.22 112.84 23.12
C GLU A 56 -33.89 112.42 22.49
N LYS A 57 -33.17 113.40 21.92
CA LYS A 57 -31.82 113.19 21.38
C LYS A 57 -30.77 113.26 22.48
N PHE A 58 -30.27 112.13 22.93
CA PHE A 58 -28.96 112.05 23.59
C PHE A 58 -27.98 111.19 22.79
N GLY A 59 -26.84 111.79 22.45
CA GLY A 59 -25.76 111.11 21.75
C GLY A 59 -24.95 110.23 22.69
N PHE A 60 -25.23 108.93 22.70
CA PHE A 60 -24.39 107.94 23.38
C PHE A 60 -23.48 107.21 22.39
N PHE A 61 -22.26 106.92 22.83
CA PHE A 61 -21.26 106.22 22.03
C PHE A 61 -21.76 104.82 21.64
N ALA A 62 -21.38 104.37 20.44
CA ALA A 62 -21.59 103.00 20.00
C ALA A 62 -20.64 102.02 20.72
N GLY A 63 -20.80 101.92 22.05
CA GLY A 63 -20.14 100.94 22.91
C GLY A 63 -20.59 99.54 22.52
N LYS A 64 -19.80 98.89 21.66
CA LYS A 64 -20.09 97.54 21.15
C LYS A 64 -19.99 96.54 22.30
N LEU A 65 -21.12 96.22 22.92
CA LEU A 65 -21.21 95.34 24.09
C LEU A 65 -20.81 93.90 23.71
N THR A 66 -19.51 93.59 23.82
CA THR A 66 -18.99 92.25 23.55
C THR A 66 -19.33 91.32 24.71
N SER A 67 -20.22 90.37 24.47
CA SER A 67 -20.42 89.22 25.37
C SER A 67 -19.14 88.38 25.38
N ASN A 68 -18.32 88.65 26.40
CA ASN A 68 -17.14 87.88 26.76
C ASN A 68 -17.55 86.70 27.64
N ASN A 69 -16.82 85.59 27.53
CA ASN A 69 -16.95 84.43 28.41
C ASN A 69 -15.57 83.85 28.74
N PHE A 70 -15.43 83.38 29.97
CA PHE A 70 -14.28 82.58 30.41
C PHE A 70 -14.22 81.26 29.60
N PRO A 71 -13.04 80.63 29.47
CA PRO A 71 -12.89 79.43 28.68
C PRO A 71 -13.71 78.26 29.25
N ARG A 72 -14.59 77.67 28.46
CA ARG A 72 -15.19 76.36 28.72
C ARG A 72 -14.42 75.31 27.94
N VAL A 73 -13.73 74.41 28.65
CA VAL A 73 -12.93 73.33 28.06
C VAL A 73 -13.75 72.03 28.02
N GLU A 74 -13.72 71.36 26.87
CA GLU A 74 -14.23 70.01 26.68
C GLU A 74 -13.15 69.16 25.99
N VAL A 75 -12.89 67.97 26.53
CA VAL A 75 -11.87 67.05 26.01
C VAL A 75 -12.49 65.90 25.22
N GLY A 76 -11.74 65.37 24.25
CA GLY A 76 -12.18 64.24 23.45
C GLY A 76 -11.06 63.61 22.61
N PRO A 77 -11.41 62.80 21.59
CA PRO A 77 -12.75 62.66 21.00
C PRO A 77 -13.73 61.73 21.75
N GLU A 78 -13.29 60.97 22.75
CA GLU A 78 -14.11 60.26 23.76
C GLU A 78 -13.40 60.33 25.12
N ASN A 79 -14.12 60.07 26.22
CA ASN A 79 -13.53 60.00 27.56
C ASN A 79 -14.14 58.81 28.34
N PRO A 80 -13.37 57.75 28.69
CA PRO A 80 -11.95 57.55 28.37
C PRO A 80 -11.69 57.34 26.87
N LEU A 81 -10.56 57.84 26.39
CA LEU A 81 -10.08 57.58 25.03
C LEU A 81 -9.40 56.21 24.99
N ARG A 82 -10.03 55.23 24.35
CA ARG A 82 -9.51 53.87 24.23
C ARG A 82 -8.65 53.68 23.00
N VAL A 83 -7.39 53.29 23.18
CA VAL A 83 -6.43 53.10 22.08
C VAL A 83 -5.71 51.77 22.25
N GLU A 84 -5.63 50.96 21.20
CA GLU A 84 -4.84 49.71 21.22
C GLU A 84 -3.33 50.05 21.23
N ARG A 85 -2.54 49.27 21.99
CA ARG A 85 -1.07 49.39 22.08
C ARG A 85 -0.45 49.48 20.69
N ASP A 86 0.63 50.25 20.57
CA ASP A 86 1.33 50.57 19.32
C ASP A 86 0.51 51.41 18.30
N GLY A 87 -0.75 51.72 18.62
CA GLY A 87 -1.58 52.69 17.90
C GLY A 87 -1.15 54.15 18.10
N THR A 88 -1.99 55.09 17.69
CA THR A 88 -1.78 56.54 17.92
C THR A 88 -2.95 57.11 18.70
N ALA A 89 -2.68 57.72 19.85
CA ALA A 89 -3.66 58.52 20.59
C ALA A 89 -3.59 59.97 20.11
N THR A 90 -4.74 60.63 19.97
CA THR A 90 -4.81 62.09 19.81
C THR A 90 -5.81 62.63 20.82
N LEU A 91 -5.30 63.42 21.76
CA LEU A 91 -6.06 64.13 22.77
C LEU A 91 -6.49 65.47 22.18
N GLU A 92 -7.80 65.71 22.10
CA GLU A 92 -8.37 66.96 21.61
C GLU A 92 -8.85 67.81 22.78
N CYS A 93 -8.45 69.08 22.81
CA CYS A 93 -8.94 70.08 23.74
C CYS A 93 -9.76 71.12 22.96
N LYS A 94 -11.08 71.08 23.12
CA LYS A 94 -12.03 71.98 22.48
C LYS A 94 -12.40 73.06 23.49
N VAL A 95 -12.30 74.34 23.09
CA VAL A 95 -12.50 75.45 24.02
C VAL A 95 -13.40 76.51 23.42
N ASP A 96 -14.51 76.81 24.08
CA ASP A 96 -15.36 77.97 23.80
C ASP A 96 -14.96 79.13 24.71
N ALA A 97 -14.56 80.26 24.12
CA ALA A 97 -14.03 81.42 24.82
C ALA A 97 -14.14 82.70 23.96
N LYS A 98 -14.49 83.83 24.59
CA LYS A 98 -14.50 85.18 23.98
C LYS A 98 -13.84 86.16 24.96
N PRO A 99 -12.66 86.74 24.64
CA PRO A 99 -11.85 86.51 23.44
C PRO A 99 -11.36 85.05 23.32
N LYS A 100 -10.83 84.69 22.15
CA LYS A 100 -10.19 83.38 21.95
C LYS A 100 -9.07 83.17 22.97
N VAL A 101 -8.85 81.91 23.36
CA VAL A 101 -7.79 81.53 24.29
C VAL A 101 -6.41 82.03 23.84
N THR A 102 -5.68 82.59 24.79
CA THR A 102 -4.31 83.10 24.64
C THR A 102 -3.28 82.05 25.03
N SER A 103 -3.64 81.08 25.87
CA SER A 103 -2.80 79.94 26.20
C SER A 103 -3.63 78.68 26.48
N VAL A 104 -3.07 77.53 26.08
CA VAL A 104 -3.56 76.18 26.38
C VAL A 104 -2.39 75.39 26.95
N ARG A 105 -2.65 74.47 27.88
CA ARG A 105 -1.65 73.64 28.54
C ARG A 105 -2.20 72.25 28.80
N TRP A 106 -1.52 71.24 28.28
CA TRP A 106 -1.69 69.85 28.66
C TRP A 106 -0.73 69.49 29.79
N MET A 107 -1.26 68.85 30.84
CA MET A 107 -0.53 68.32 31.98
C MET A 107 -0.81 66.82 32.14
N ARG A 108 0.17 66.06 32.65
CA ARG A 108 0.03 64.65 33.04
C ARG A 108 0.83 64.42 34.31
N ASN A 109 0.18 64.02 35.40
CA ASN A 109 0.83 63.83 36.72
C ASN A 109 1.71 65.02 37.13
N GLU A 110 1.17 66.25 37.09
CA GLU A 110 1.89 67.52 37.31
C GLU A 110 3.07 67.85 36.37
N HIS A 111 3.36 67.00 35.36
CA HIS A 111 4.34 67.31 34.32
C HIS A 111 3.69 67.95 33.09
N PHE A 112 4.36 68.93 32.51
CA PHE A 112 3.96 69.58 31.27
C PHE A 112 4.11 68.66 30.05
N VAL A 113 3.12 68.66 29.16
CA VAL A 113 3.04 67.78 27.98
C VAL A 113 3.00 68.55 26.65
N SER A 114 2.18 69.61 26.54
CA SER A 114 1.97 70.36 25.29
C SER A 114 1.29 71.71 25.54
N THR A 115 1.49 72.69 24.66
CA THR A 115 0.71 73.95 24.59
C THR A 115 -0.32 73.99 23.45
N SER A 116 -0.41 72.92 22.65
CA SER A 116 -1.34 72.84 21.51
C SER A 116 -2.75 72.40 21.95
N LEU A 117 -3.77 72.84 21.20
CA LEU A 117 -5.15 72.35 21.30
C LEU A 117 -5.27 70.84 21.04
N THR A 118 -4.28 70.23 20.39
CA THR A 118 -4.15 68.78 20.22
C THR A 118 -2.80 68.28 20.72
N HIS A 119 -2.79 67.10 21.35
CA HIS A 119 -1.56 66.36 21.67
C HIS A 119 -1.66 64.94 21.11
N THR A 120 -0.64 64.50 20.39
CA THR A 120 -0.62 63.21 19.69
C THR A 120 0.54 62.35 20.18
N ILE A 121 0.22 61.13 20.64
CA ILE A 121 1.19 60.12 21.07
C ILE A 121 1.20 59.02 20.02
N HIS A 122 2.33 58.86 19.34
CA HIS A 122 2.55 57.80 18.35
C HIS A 122 3.17 56.56 19.02
N ARG A 123 2.67 55.36 18.66
CA ARG A 123 3.06 54.07 19.26
C ARG A 123 2.84 54.03 20.77
N VAL A 124 1.58 54.22 21.16
CA VAL A 124 1.14 54.26 22.57
C VAL A 124 1.52 52.98 23.32
N GLY A 125 2.35 53.13 24.35
CA GLY A 125 2.73 52.06 25.28
C GLY A 125 1.83 51.99 26.50
N THR A 126 1.91 50.91 27.28
CA THR A 126 1.15 50.79 28.55
C THR A 126 1.52 51.88 29.56
N VAL A 127 2.76 52.38 29.48
CA VAL A 127 3.28 53.51 30.29
C VAL A 127 2.68 54.87 29.92
N ASP A 128 1.92 54.98 28.83
CA ASP A 128 1.24 56.22 28.43
C ASP A 128 -0.18 56.34 28.99
N SER A 129 -0.72 55.24 29.53
CA SER A 129 -2.04 55.18 30.16
C SER A 129 -2.19 56.14 31.34
N GLY A 130 -3.39 56.67 31.57
CA GLY A 130 -3.70 57.55 32.70
C GLY A 130 -4.35 58.88 32.33
N LYS A 131 -4.44 59.78 33.31
CA LYS A 131 -5.10 61.09 33.18
C LYS A 131 -4.20 62.12 32.50
N TYR A 132 -4.81 62.90 31.61
CA TYR A 132 -4.23 64.10 31.01
C TYR A 132 -5.22 65.26 31.21
N THR A 133 -4.75 66.39 31.73
CA THR A 133 -5.58 67.57 31.99
C THR A 133 -5.28 68.63 30.94
N CYS A 134 -6.31 69.15 30.26
CA CYS A 134 -6.18 70.36 29.46
C CYS A 134 -6.70 71.57 30.25
N SER A 135 -5.83 72.57 30.44
CA SER A 135 -6.15 73.88 31.02
C SER A 135 -6.06 74.95 29.93
N ALA A 136 -6.97 75.93 29.93
CA ALA A 136 -6.98 77.01 28.94
C ALA A 136 -7.36 78.37 29.56
N ASP A 137 -6.71 79.43 29.08
CA ASP A 137 -6.90 80.82 29.52
C ASP A 137 -7.14 81.73 28.30
N ASN A 138 -7.96 82.78 28.47
CA ASN A 138 -8.14 83.88 27.51
C ASN A 138 -7.79 85.27 28.06
N GLY A 139 -7.14 85.34 29.22
CA GLY A 139 -6.68 86.58 29.85
C GLY A 139 -7.75 87.33 30.64
N LEU A 140 -8.94 86.75 30.82
CA LEU A 140 -10.01 87.33 31.63
C LEU A 140 -9.90 87.01 33.13
N GLY A 141 -8.94 86.16 33.54
CA GLY A 141 -8.64 85.88 34.95
C GLY A 141 -9.29 84.62 35.54
N GLN A 142 -9.97 83.81 34.74
CA GLN A 142 -10.41 82.46 35.13
C GLN A 142 -10.03 81.46 34.04
N THR A 143 -9.34 80.39 34.42
CA THR A 143 -8.99 79.26 33.55
C THR A 143 -10.13 78.24 33.49
N GLY A 144 -10.38 77.69 32.31
CA GLY A 144 -11.18 76.49 32.14
C GLY A 144 -10.29 75.25 32.12
N GLU A 145 -10.74 74.14 32.70
CA GLU A 145 -9.97 72.88 32.76
C GLU A 145 -10.86 71.66 32.55
N ALA A 146 -10.32 70.59 31.95
CA ALA A 146 -10.97 69.28 31.88
C ALA A 146 -9.96 68.12 31.76
N GLU A 147 -10.28 66.97 32.36
CA GLU A 147 -9.46 65.75 32.34
C GLU A 147 -9.94 64.72 31.31
N ILE A 148 -9.01 64.13 30.55
CA ILE A 148 -9.24 62.94 29.71
C ILE A 148 -8.43 61.76 30.25
N LEU A 149 -9.06 60.57 30.32
CA LEU A 149 -8.37 59.32 30.64
C LEU A 149 -7.97 58.60 29.34
N LEU A 150 -6.67 58.44 29.09
CA LEU A 150 -6.15 57.57 28.04
C LEU A 150 -6.11 56.13 28.57
N ASP A 151 -6.90 55.25 27.96
CA ASP A 151 -7.05 53.83 28.32
C ASP A 151 -6.38 52.96 27.25
N VAL A 152 -5.20 52.42 27.58
CA VAL A 152 -4.35 51.68 26.63
C VAL A 152 -4.72 50.21 26.63
N LEU A 153 -5.44 49.79 25.61
CA LEU A 153 -5.91 48.41 25.42
C LEU A 153 -4.79 47.52 24.88
N PHE A 154 -4.71 46.27 25.34
CA PHE A 154 -3.74 45.29 24.83
C PHE A 154 -4.23 43.84 24.93
N PRO A 155 -3.80 42.97 23.98
CA PRO A 155 -4.13 41.54 23.99
C PRO A 155 -3.56 40.80 25.21
N PRO A 156 -4.06 39.59 25.54
CA PRO A 156 -3.55 38.83 26.67
C PRO A 156 -2.11 38.37 26.44
N GLN A 157 -1.22 38.75 27.36
CA GLN A 157 0.13 38.22 27.47
C GLN A 157 0.11 37.16 28.57
N VAL A 158 0.34 35.90 28.19
CA VAL A 158 0.24 34.72 29.06
C VAL A 158 1.63 34.17 29.34
N THR A 159 1.95 33.89 30.60
CA THR A 159 3.13 33.14 31.03
C THR A 159 2.72 31.92 31.85
N ILE A 160 3.57 30.90 31.89
CA ILE A 160 3.41 29.72 32.74
C ILE A 160 4.70 29.54 33.53
N GLU A 161 4.57 29.37 34.84
CA GLU A 161 5.67 29.16 35.77
C GLU A 161 5.51 27.77 36.39
N THR A 162 6.38 26.82 36.02
CA THR A 162 6.34 25.44 36.56
C THR A 162 7.44 25.14 37.58
N ALA A 163 8.54 25.88 37.53
CA ALA A 163 9.54 25.93 38.58
C ALA A 163 10.36 27.24 38.48
N PRO A 164 11.03 27.71 39.55
CA PRO A 164 11.99 28.80 39.45
C PRO A 164 13.06 28.50 38.40
N GLY A 165 13.10 29.30 37.32
CA GLY A 165 14.02 29.12 36.19
C GLY A 165 13.55 28.19 35.06
N MET A 166 12.44 27.45 35.22
CA MET A 166 11.93 26.52 34.20
C MET A 166 10.56 26.96 33.67
N THR A 167 10.49 27.20 32.36
CA THR A 167 9.36 27.90 31.69
C THR A 167 8.72 27.11 30.54
N ARG A 168 9.08 25.82 30.35
CA ARG A 168 8.59 24.99 29.22
C ARG A 168 8.22 23.55 29.54
N HIS A 169 8.68 22.98 30.65
CA HIS A 169 8.23 21.64 31.09
C HIS A 169 7.98 21.57 32.60
N ARG A 170 7.16 20.60 33.01
CA ARG A 170 6.99 20.10 34.38
C ARG A 170 7.28 18.60 34.34
N GLU A 171 8.26 18.14 35.10
CA GLU A 171 8.35 16.72 35.43
C GLU A 171 7.50 16.42 36.65
N ALA A 172 6.85 15.26 36.69
CA ALA A 172 6.06 14.74 37.80
C ALA A 172 6.20 13.21 37.86
N GLU A 173 5.93 12.57 38.99
CA GLU A 173 5.93 11.09 39.09
C GLU A 173 4.53 10.50 38.93
N GLU A 174 4.43 9.24 38.49
CA GLU A 174 3.14 8.55 38.34
C GLU A 174 2.39 8.46 39.69
N GLY A 175 1.14 8.92 39.71
CA GLY A 175 0.32 9.10 40.91
C GLY A 175 0.39 10.50 41.55
N GLU A 176 1.28 11.39 41.10
CA GLU A 176 1.35 12.77 41.61
C GLU A 176 0.09 13.58 41.26
N THR A 177 -0.25 14.57 42.09
CA THR A 177 -1.25 15.61 41.75
C THR A 177 -0.55 16.88 41.28
N VAL A 178 -0.49 17.07 39.97
CA VAL A 178 0.14 18.24 39.33
C VAL A 178 -0.83 19.42 39.34
N THR A 179 -0.35 20.58 39.79
CA THR A 179 -1.08 21.86 39.73
C THR A 179 -0.20 22.91 39.08
N VAL A 180 -0.69 23.60 38.05
CA VAL A 180 0.07 24.62 37.30
C VAL A 180 -0.82 25.84 37.08
N LYS A 181 -0.30 27.05 37.34
CA LYS A 181 -0.99 28.32 37.10
C LYS A 181 -0.40 29.02 35.88
N CYS A 182 -1.25 29.62 35.06
CA CYS A 182 -0.83 30.62 34.07
C CYS A 182 -1.13 32.03 34.58
N ASN A 183 -0.14 32.92 34.44
CA ASN A 183 -0.28 34.33 34.76
C ASN A 183 -0.68 35.07 33.48
N VAL A 184 -1.80 35.82 33.53
CA VAL A 184 -2.37 36.52 32.38
C VAL A 184 -2.37 38.03 32.65
N THR A 185 -1.79 38.81 31.75
CA THR A 185 -1.84 40.29 31.80
C THR A 185 -2.50 40.83 30.52
N SER A 186 -3.56 41.62 30.66
CA SER A 186 -4.33 42.17 29.54
C SER A 186 -5.10 43.43 29.95
N ASN A 187 -5.44 44.31 29.00
CA ASN A 187 -6.41 45.38 29.23
C ASN A 187 -7.43 45.45 28.07
N PRO A 188 -8.74 45.23 28.31
CA PRO A 188 -9.36 44.85 29.59
C PRO A 188 -8.89 43.47 30.09
N PRO A 189 -9.19 43.09 31.34
CA PRO A 189 -8.98 41.71 31.82
C PRO A 189 -9.61 40.65 30.91
N PRO A 190 -9.12 39.39 30.94
CA PRO A 190 -9.70 38.32 30.13
C PRO A 190 -11.11 37.97 30.65
N TYR A 191 -12.05 37.71 29.74
CA TYR A 191 -13.39 37.22 30.09
C TYR A 191 -13.46 35.68 30.04
N HIS A 192 -12.51 35.04 29.38
CA HIS A 192 -12.35 33.59 29.31
C HIS A 192 -10.88 33.21 29.47
N VAL A 193 -10.61 32.24 30.35
CA VAL A 193 -9.32 31.56 30.47
C VAL A 193 -9.61 30.06 30.57
N GLU A 194 -8.93 29.27 29.76
CA GLU A 194 -9.07 27.82 29.73
C GLU A 194 -7.70 27.14 29.52
N TRP A 195 -7.56 25.95 30.09
CA TRP A 195 -6.51 25.02 29.76
C TRP A 195 -7.03 23.98 28.77
N LEU A 196 -6.24 23.72 27.73
CA LEU A 196 -6.50 22.75 26.66
C LEU A 196 -5.34 21.75 26.60
N ARG A 197 -5.60 20.49 26.24
CA ARG A 197 -4.56 19.50 25.92
C ARG A 197 -4.41 19.35 24.40
N GLU A 198 -3.18 19.34 23.92
CA GLU A 198 -2.87 19.16 22.50
C GLU A 198 -3.34 17.77 22.01
N GLY A 199 -3.96 17.73 20.83
CA GLY A 199 -4.60 16.53 20.27
C GLY A 199 -5.89 16.07 20.96
N HIS A 200 -6.24 16.61 22.14
CA HIS A 200 -7.35 16.13 22.99
C HIS A 200 -8.31 17.29 23.33
N PRO A 201 -9.11 17.78 22.36
CA PRO A 201 -9.90 19.00 22.50
C PRO A 201 -11.03 18.94 23.55
N ASP A 202 -11.39 17.74 24.01
CA ASP A 202 -12.37 17.50 25.07
C ASP A 202 -11.74 17.58 26.48
N SER A 203 -10.42 17.46 26.58
CA SER A 203 -9.66 17.61 27.84
C SER A 203 -9.46 19.09 28.17
N ARG A 204 -10.55 19.77 28.56
CA ARG A 204 -10.56 21.18 28.94
C ARG A 204 -10.72 21.38 30.44
N GLN A 205 -10.10 22.43 30.98
CA GLN A 205 -10.39 22.95 32.32
C GLN A 205 -10.56 24.47 32.24
N THR A 206 -11.59 25.01 32.91
CA THR A 206 -11.85 26.46 32.96
C THR A 206 -11.10 27.12 34.12
N GLY A 207 -10.57 28.32 33.90
CA GLY A 207 -9.77 29.06 34.87
C GLY A 207 -8.29 29.12 34.52
N ASP A 208 -7.53 29.83 35.35
CA ASP A 208 -6.09 30.07 35.20
C ASP A 208 -5.22 28.94 35.80
N VAL A 209 -5.82 27.99 36.52
CA VAL A 209 -5.14 26.86 37.16
C VAL A 209 -5.54 25.52 36.52
N LEU A 210 -4.55 24.82 35.97
CA LEU A 210 -4.63 23.42 35.56
C LEU A 210 -4.42 22.54 36.80
N ARG A 211 -5.29 21.54 37.01
CA ARG A 211 -5.12 20.51 38.04
C ARG A 211 -5.31 19.11 37.47
N LEU A 212 -4.29 18.28 37.58
CA LEU A 212 -4.27 16.89 37.13
C LEU A 212 -4.01 16.01 38.35
N SER A 213 -5.04 15.31 38.83
CA SER A 213 -4.94 14.44 40.01
C SER A 213 -4.53 13.03 39.60
N SER A 214 -3.54 12.45 40.29
CA SER A 214 -3.04 11.08 40.03
C SER A 214 -2.59 10.86 38.58
N VAL A 215 -1.60 11.64 38.13
CA VAL A 215 -1.11 11.58 36.74
C VAL A 215 -0.58 10.20 36.36
N THR A 216 -0.85 9.78 35.13
CA THR A 216 -0.44 8.49 34.53
C THR A 216 0.51 8.73 33.36
N ALA A 217 1.13 7.67 32.83
CA ALA A 217 1.81 7.70 31.53
C ALA A 217 0.99 8.42 30.43
N GLU A 218 -0.32 8.17 30.36
CA GLU A 218 -1.26 8.78 29.41
C GLU A 218 -1.58 10.26 29.69
N SER A 219 -1.10 10.83 30.81
CA SER A 219 -1.24 12.25 31.14
C SER A 219 -0.11 13.12 30.55
N ALA A 220 0.98 12.52 30.07
CA ALA A 220 2.10 13.26 29.50
C ALA A 220 1.74 13.99 28.17
N GLY A 221 2.44 15.08 27.86
CA GLY A 221 2.27 15.83 26.60
C GLY A 221 2.05 17.33 26.79
N THR A 222 1.66 18.03 25.72
CA THR A 222 1.50 19.49 25.71
C THR A 222 0.15 19.94 26.25
N TYR A 223 0.20 20.87 27.20
CA TYR A 223 -0.94 21.63 27.71
C TYR A 223 -0.79 23.10 27.30
N ILE A 224 -1.92 23.76 27.05
CA ILE A 224 -2.00 25.13 26.53
C ILE A 224 -2.93 25.93 27.45
N CYS A 225 -2.42 26.97 28.11
CA CYS A 225 -3.30 27.98 28.71
C CYS A 225 -3.66 29.01 27.62
N ARG A 226 -4.96 29.16 27.38
CA ARG A 226 -5.56 30.09 26.41
C ARG A 226 -6.38 31.12 27.17
N ALA A 227 -6.04 32.40 27.01
CA ALA A 227 -6.77 33.52 27.55
C ALA A 227 -7.35 34.39 26.43
N VAL A 228 -8.55 34.94 26.64
CA VAL A 228 -9.24 35.79 25.65
C VAL A 228 -9.75 37.07 26.30
N ASN A 229 -9.44 38.23 25.70
CA ASN A 229 -10.10 39.50 25.99
C ASN A 229 -10.74 40.10 24.72
N ILE A 230 -11.61 41.10 24.89
CA ILE A 230 -12.28 41.80 23.79
C ILE A 230 -11.81 43.25 23.80
N LEU A 231 -11.20 43.69 22.70
CA LEU A 231 -10.81 45.10 22.54
C LEU A 231 -11.93 45.90 21.88
N THR A 232 -12.13 47.12 22.38
CA THR A 232 -13.11 48.09 21.86
C THR A 232 -12.47 49.49 21.79
N PRO A 233 -11.55 49.73 20.84
CA PRO A 233 -10.89 51.02 20.68
C PRO A 233 -11.83 52.09 20.10
N TYR A 234 -11.48 53.35 20.35
CA TYR A 234 -12.23 54.53 19.96
C TYR A 234 -12.61 54.53 18.46
N GLY A 235 -13.76 55.15 18.14
CA GLY A 235 -14.27 55.29 16.78
C GLY A 235 -14.76 53.99 16.14
N THR A 236 -14.58 52.84 16.83
CA THR A 236 -14.99 51.52 16.34
C THR A 236 -15.92 50.75 17.30
N PRO A 237 -16.93 51.37 17.96
CA PRO A 237 -17.71 50.74 19.03
C PRO A 237 -18.52 49.49 18.60
N LYS A 238 -18.78 49.29 17.30
CA LYS A 238 -19.38 48.07 16.74
C LYS A 238 -18.37 46.94 16.48
N ARG A 239 -17.07 47.23 16.46
CA ARG A 239 -15.97 46.31 16.12
C ARG A 239 -15.34 45.72 17.39
N ARG A 240 -16.16 45.03 18.20
CA ARG A 240 -15.66 44.14 19.25
C ARG A 240 -14.72 43.14 18.59
N THR A 241 -13.44 43.19 18.93
CA THR A 241 -12.45 42.28 18.33
C THR A 241 -11.81 41.46 19.45
N GLU A 242 -12.02 40.15 19.41
CA GLU A 242 -11.34 39.23 20.31
C GLU A 242 -9.83 39.26 20.07
N ARG A 243 -9.06 39.08 21.14
CA ARG A 243 -7.63 38.82 21.11
C ARG A 243 -7.35 37.60 22.00
N ILE A 244 -6.53 36.70 21.48
CA ILE A 244 -6.17 35.45 22.15
C ILE A 244 -4.69 35.52 22.53
N GLY A 245 -4.39 35.22 23.79
CA GLY A 245 -3.03 34.93 24.25
C GLY A 245 -2.92 33.46 24.63
N ASN A 246 -1.85 32.80 24.20
CA ASN A 246 -1.58 31.40 24.51
C ASN A 246 -0.18 31.25 25.14
N ALA A 247 -0.05 30.34 26.10
CA ALA A 247 1.23 29.82 26.56
C ALA A 247 1.17 28.28 26.63
N THR A 248 2.30 27.61 26.39
CA THR A 248 2.39 26.14 26.29
C THR A 248 3.33 25.55 27.33
N MET A 249 3.04 24.32 27.75
CA MET A 249 3.75 23.60 28.81
C MET A 249 3.74 22.10 28.54
N THR A 250 4.91 21.44 28.57
CA THR A 250 5.00 19.99 28.44
C THR A 250 5.00 19.31 29.80
N LEU A 251 4.02 18.45 30.07
CA LEU A 251 4.05 17.54 31.22
C LEU A 251 4.82 16.28 30.84
N LEU A 252 5.88 15.97 31.60
CA LEU A 252 6.63 14.72 31.54
C LEU A 252 6.29 13.91 32.80
N VAL A 253 5.66 12.74 32.64
CA VAL A 253 5.37 11.85 33.76
C VAL A 253 6.46 10.78 33.82
N ARG A 254 7.15 10.67 34.96
CA ARG A 254 8.16 9.65 35.24
C ARG A 254 7.46 8.38 35.68
N HIS A 255 7.62 7.32 34.89
CA HIS A 255 6.95 6.04 35.10
C HIS A 255 7.79 4.88 34.52
N LYS A 256 7.58 3.67 35.06
CA LYS A 256 8.25 2.45 34.56
C LYS A 256 7.66 2.00 33.21
N PRO A 257 8.38 1.21 32.39
CA PRO A 257 7.82 0.63 31.18
C PRO A 257 6.63 -0.29 31.50
N GLY A 258 5.67 -0.38 30.59
CA GLY A 258 4.51 -1.27 30.73
C GLY A 258 4.80 -2.71 30.31
N LEU A 259 3.89 -3.28 29.52
CA LEU A 259 4.05 -4.61 28.96
C LEU A 259 5.03 -4.57 27.78
N ALA A 260 6.06 -5.41 27.82
CA ALA A 260 6.93 -5.63 26.68
C ALA A 260 6.15 -6.28 25.51
N HIS A 261 6.58 -6.03 24.28
CA HIS A 261 6.01 -6.65 23.09
C HIS A 261 7.14 -7.05 22.15
N ILE A 262 7.13 -8.29 21.66
CA ILE A 262 8.15 -8.81 20.75
C ILE A 262 7.54 -8.99 19.37
N SER A 263 8.20 -8.41 18.35
CA SER A 263 7.84 -8.57 16.95
C SER A 263 8.96 -9.29 16.17
N PRO A 264 8.63 -10.29 15.32
CA PRO A 264 7.29 -10.82 15.07
C PRO A 264 6.77 -11.71 16.22
N GLU A 265 5.44 -11.78 16.39
CA GLU A 265 4.78 -12.60 17.43
C GLU A 265 5.03 -14.11 17.26
N ARG A 266 5.12 -14.57 16.00
CA ARG A 266 5.38 -15.95 15.59
C ARG A 266 6.65 -15.98 14.73
N PRO A 267 7.84 -15.92 15.34
CA PRO A 267 9.10 -15.95 14.60
C PRO A 267 9.38 -17.36 14.07
N ILE A 268 9.48 -17.46 12.74
CA ILE A 268 9.92 -18.65 12.02
C ILE A 268 11.19 -18.28 11.25
N ALA A 269 12.24 -19.10 11.34
CA ALA A 269 13.48 -18.93 10.59
C ALA A 269 13.75 -20.20 9.75
N ALA A 270 14.34 -20.05 8.57
CA ALA A 270 14.88 -21.20 7.84
C ALA A 270 16.27 -21.55 8.39
N GLU A 271 16.63 -22.84 8.43
CA GLU A 271 17.96 -23.26 8.87
C GLU A 271 19.06 -22.65 7.99
N GLY A 272 20.09 -22.11 8.63
CA GLY A 272 21.17 -21.34 7.99
C GLY A 272 20.85 -19.86 7.72
N THR A 273 19.63 -19.38 8.02
CA THR A 273 19.23 -17.98 7.79
C THR A 273 19.19 -17.17 9.08
N GLY A 274 19.40 -15.86 8.98
CA GLY A 274 19.36 -14.95 10.13
C GLY A 274 17.95 -14.51 10.49
N VAL A 275 17.67 -14.34 11.79
CA VAL A 275 16.41 -13.81 12.31
C VAL A 275 16.66 -12.74 13.38
N THR A 276 15.95 -11.61 13.27
CA THR A 276 15.98 -10.52 14.25
C THR A 276 14.65 -10.44 14.99
N LEU A 277 14.69 -10.62 16.31
CA LEU A 277 13.60 -10.28 17.20
C LEU A 277 13.73 -8.82 17.61
N THR A 278 12.62 -8.09 17.61
CA THR A 278 12.55 -6.68 18.02
C THR A 278 11.63 -6.54 19.23
N CYS A 279 11.96 -5.65 20.16
CA CYS A 279 11.22 -5.47 21.40
C CYS A 279 10.89 -4.00 21.66
N SER A 280 9.66 -3.77 22.08
CA SER A 280 9.10 -2.48 22.50
C SER A 280 8.40 -2.63 23.85
N ALA A 281 7.91 -1.54 24.44
CA ALA A 281 7.05 -1.59 25.63
C ALA A 281 5.86 -0.63 25.48
N ASN A 282 4.71 -0.98 26.04
CA ASN A 282 3.52 -0.12 26.05
C ASN A 282 2.92 -0.02 27.48
N PRO A 283 2.86 1.20 28.07
CA PRO A 283 3.53 2.42 27.63
C PRO A 283 5.07 2.28 27.65
N PRO A 284 5.82 3.12 26.92
CA PRO A 284 7.26 2.91 26.71
C PRO A 284 8.12 3.06 27.97
N GLY A 285 7.69 3.88 28.93
CA GLY A 285 8.48 4.23 30.12
C GLY A 285 9.23 5.55 29.95
N TRP A 286 9.27 6.36 31.01
CA TRP A 286 10.02 7.60 31.07
C TRP A 286 10.80 7.72 32.40
N PRO A 287 12.12 7.96 32.39
CA PRO A 287 13.00 8.10 31.23
C PRO A 287 13.06 6.84 30.32
N PRO A 288 13.53 6.96 29.07
CA PRO A 288 13.49 5.85 28.10
C PRO A 288 14.25 4.60 28.59
N PRO A 289 13.69 3.39 28.43
CA PRO A 289 14.26 2.18 29.01
C PRO A 289 15.41 1.58 28.20
N GLN A 290 16.21 0.77 28.90
CA GLN A 290 17.02 -0.28 28.31
C GLN A 290 16.22 -1.58 28.23
N TYR A 291 16.59 -2.45 27.29
CA TYR A 291 15.97 -3.76 27.09
C TYR A 291 16.97 -4.87 27.38
N ARG A 292 16.51 -5.98 27.95
CA ARG A 292 17.29 -7.22 28.15
C ARG A 292 16.57 -8.41 27.51
N TRP A 293 17.35 -9.29 26.87
CA TRP A 293 16.86 -10.53 26.27
C TRP A 293 17.42 -11.75 27.00
N TRP A 294 16.60 -12.81 27.15
CA TRP A 294 17.04 -14.14 27.57
C TRP A 294 16.25 -15.22 26.84
N ARG A 295 16.64 -16.48 27.02
CA ARG A 295 15.85 -17.63 26.56
C ARG A 295 15.73 -18.68 27.65
N ASP A 296 14.64 -19.43 27.59
CA ASP A 296 14.48 -20.66 28.36
C ASP A 296 14.85 -21.84 27.47
N LEU A 297 15.72 -22.72 27.96
CA LEU A 297 16.11 -23.96 27.28
C LEU A 297 15.09 -25.09 27.48
N ASP A 298 14.28 -25.02 28.52
CA ASP A 298 13.26 -26.00 28.86
C ASP A 298 11.85 -25.42 28.60
N LEU A 299 11.23 -25.86 27.50
CA LEU A 299 9.86 -25.48 27.14
C LEU A 299 8.81 -26.12 28.05
N SER A 300 9.17 -27.13 28.85
CA SER A 300 8.27 -27.84 29.78
C SER A 300 8.28 -27.25 31.19
N ASN A 301 9.33 -26.52 31.59
CA ASN A 301 9.42 -25.86 32.90
C ASN A 301 9.49 -24.32 32.81
N PRO A 302 8.34 -23.64 32.68
CA PRO A 302 8.26 -22.17 32.64
C PRO A 302 8.53 -21.49 33.99
N SER A 303 8.94 -22.21 35.03
CA SER A 303 9.36 -21.65 36.33
C SER A 303 10.89 -21.59 36.50
N SER A 304 11.66 -21.94 35.47
CA SER A 304 13.11 -21.82 35.48
C SER A 304 13.56 -20.34 35.58
N SER A 305 14.50 -20.07 36.49
CA SER A 305 15.10 -18.74 36.67
C SER A 305 15.80 -18.28 35.38
N PRO A 306 15.79 -16.98 35.01
CA PRO A 306 16.40 -16.50 33.76
C PRO A 306 17.91 -16.77 33.72
N GLN A 307 18.31 -17.90 33.11
CA GLN A 307 19.65 -18.49 33.26
C GLN A 307 20.78 -17.69 32.60
N THR A 308 20.55 -17.01 31.48
CA THR A 308 21.56 -16.19 30.80
C THR A 308 20.94 -15.01 30.06
N VAL A 309 21.57 -13.82 30.16
CA VAL A 309 21.25 -12.68 29.29
C VAL A 309 21.93 -12.91 27.94
N LEU A 310 21.15 -12.87 26.85
CA LEU A 310 21.63 -13.08 25.48
C LEU A 310 22.11 -11.78 24.83
N ALA A 311 21.40 -10.67 25.11
CA ALA A 311 21.68 -9.35 24.54
C ALA A 311 21.01 -8.24 25.34
N THR A 312 21.48 -7.02 25.11
CA THR A 312 20.86 -5.77 25.57
C THR A 312 20.45 -4.90 24.38
N GLY A 313 19.48 -4.02 24.59
CA GLY A 313 18.93 -3.13 23.56
C GLY A 313 17.71 -3.72 22.82
N ALA A 314 16.99 -2.86 22.10
CA ALA A 314 15.65 -3.15 21.54
C ALA A 314 15.61 -4.19 20.40
N LYS A 315 16.76 -4.75 19.99
CA LYS A 315 16.85 -5.78 18.94
C LYS A 315 17.83 -6.88 19.35
N TYR A 316 17.45 -8.13 19.14
CA TYR A 316 18.31 -9.30 19.27
C TYR A 316 18.33 -10.04 17.93
N THR A 317 19.52 -10.41 17.44
CA THR A 317 19.67 -11.08 16.14
C THR A 317 20.44 -12.38 16.30
N ILE A 318 19.88 -13.46 15.75
CA ILE A 318 20.53 -14.76 15.58
C ILE A 318 21.04 -14.76 14.12
N PRO A 319 22.36 -14.70 13.85
CA PRO A 319 22.86 -14.51 12.48
C PRO A 319 22.65 -15.71 11.55
N SER A 320 22.56 -16.92 12.12
CA SER A 320 22.29 -18.17 11.42
C SER A 320 21.53 -19.09 12.37
N ALA A 321 20.24 -19.27 12.16
CA ALA A 321 19.41 -20.19 12.94
C ALA A 321 19.76 -21.65 12.61
N HIS A 322 19.80 -22.49 13.63
CA HIS A 322 19.90 -23.94 13.53
C HIS A 322 18.84 -24.59 14.42
N LEU A 323 18.54 -25.88 14.29
CA LEU A 323 17.50 -26.53 15.13
C LEU A 323 17.66 -26.29 16.64
N GLY A 324 18.89 -26.20 17.16
CA GLY A 324 19.17 -25.85 18.57
C GLY A 324 18.98 -24.36 18.94
N SER A 325 18.49 -23.53 18.01
CA SER A 325 18.10 -22.14 18.24
C SER A 325 16.64 -22.03 18.65
N GLU A 326 15.83 -23.07 18.42
CA GLU A 326 14.44 -23.12 18.89
C GLU A 326 14.36 -22.98 20.41
N GLY A 327 13.27 -22.38 20.89
CA GLY A 327 13.08 -22.11 22.31
C GLY A 327 12.21 -20.88 22.56
N ARG A 328 11.94 -20.60 23.84
CA ARG A 328 11.18 -19.44 24.28
C ARG A 328 12.13 -18.27 24.51
N TYR A 329 12.03 -17.23 23.68
CA TYR A 329 12.80 -16.00 23.79
C TYR A 329 11.98 -14.94 24.51
N HIS A 330 12.58 -14.33 25.53
CA HIS A 330 11.96 -13.32 26.37
C HIS A 330 12.62 -11.96 26.18
N CYS A 331 11.83 -10.91 26.39
CA CYS A 331 12.31 -9.54 26.52
C CYS A 331 11.67 -8.86 27.73
N GLN A 332 12.42 -7.98 28.39
CA GLN A 332 11.91 -7.04 29.39
C GLN A 332 12.55 -5.66 29.20
N ALA A 333 11.73 -4.61 29.33
CA ALA A 333 12.17 -3.23 29.39
C ALA A 333 12.41 -2.79 30.85
N THR A 334 13.39 -1.92 31.10
CA THR A 334 13.73 -1.42 32.44
C THR A 334 14.28 0.00 32.36
N ASN A 335 13.79 0.91 33.20
CA ASN A 335 14.37 2.23 33.44
C ASN A 335 14.62 2.44 34.94
N GLU A 336 15.03 3.63 35.35
CA GLU A 336 15.27 3.99 36.75
C GLU A 336 14.00 3.95 37.63
N MET A 337 12.80 4.05 37.05
CA MET A 337 11.52 3.88 37.75
C MET A 337 11.14 2.40 37.92
N GLY A 338 11.92 1.47 37.35
CA GLY A 338 11.81 0.04 37.57
C GLY A 338 11.62 -0.81 36.32
N GLN A 339 11.21 -2.06 36.54
CA GLN A 339 11.05 -3.06 35.48
C GLN A 339 9.61 -3.13 34.95
N GLY A 340 9.47 -3.20 33.62
CA GLY A 340 8.22 -3.54 32.96
C GLY A 340 7.89 -5.03 33.01
N ILE A 341 6.71 -5.40 32.52
CA ILE A 341 6.27 -6.80 32.43
C ILE A 341 6.94 -7.45 31.22
N SER A 342 7.55 -8.61 31.42
CA SER A 342 8.23 -9.36 30.35
C SER A 342 7.26 -10.05 29.40
N HIS A 343 7.65 -10.17 28.13
CA HIS A 343 6.91 -10.90 27.09
C HIS A 343 7.79 -11.98 26.46
N SER A 344 7.17 -13.05 25.94
CA SER A 344 7.88 -14.20 25.38
C SER A 344 7.29 -14.64 24.04
N VAL A 345 8.14 -15.03 23.10
CA VAL A 345 7.77 -15.69 21.83
C VAL A 345 8.52 -17.00 21.67
N ILE A 346 7.96 -17.95 20.92
CA ILE A 346 8.64 -19.22 20.59
C ILE A 346 9.22 -19.10 19.19
N LEU A 347 10.54 -19.26 19.06
CA LEU A 347 11.20 -19.35 17.76
C LEU A 347 11.10 -20.79 17.23
N GLN A 348 10.56 -20.93 16.02
CA GLN A 348 10.58 -22.17 15.25
C GLN A 348 11.66 -22.09 14.16
N VAL A 349 12.36 -23.20 13.90
CA VAL A 349 13.40 -23.29 12.87
C VAL A 349 13.07 -24.40 11.89
N HIS A 350 12.85 -24.02 10.64
CA HIS A 350 12.39 -24.92 9.58
C HIS A 350 13.57 -25.33 8.69
N GLN A 351 13.79 -26.64 8.58
CA GLN A 351 14.85 -27.27 7.80
C GLN A 351 14.30 -27.68 6.42
N PRO A 352 14.89 -27.21 5.30
CA PRO A 352 14.48 -27.63 3.96
C PRO A 352 14.75 -29.12 3.73
N PRO A 353 14.05 -29.79 2.80
CA PRO A 353 14.18 -31.22 2.61
C PRO A 353 15.57 -31.60 2.12
N ARG A 354 16.25 -32.48 2.86
CA ARG A 354 17.57 -33.03 2.52
C ARG A 354 17.41 -34.50 2.14
N VAL A 355 17.65 -34.84 0.87
CA VAL A 355 17.63 -36.25 0.43
C VAL A 355 18.77 -37.01 1.11
N VAL A 356 18.41 -38.03 1.90
CA VAL A 356 19.31 -38.93 2.64
C VAL A 356 19.42 -40.31 1.99
N VAL A 357 18.35 -40.80 1.36
CA VAL A 357 18.37 -41.99 0.50
C VAL A 357 18.17 -41.51 -0.94
N LYS A 358 19.24 -41.53 -1.73
CA LYS A 358 19.25 -41.12 -3.13
C LYS A 358 18.98 -42.30 -4.05
N LEU A 359 18.40 -42.02 -5.21
CA LEU A 359 18.35 -42.98 -6.31
C LEU A 359 19.75 -43.19 -6.91
N GLN A 360 19.95 -44.34 -7.56
CA GLN A 360 21.13 -44.55 -8.41
C GLN A 360 20.95 -43.76 -9.72
N PRO A 361 21.92 -42.93 -10.17
CA PRO A 361 21.70 -42.04 -11.32
C PRO A 361 21.41 -42.75 -12.64
N HIS A 362 21.92 -43.97 -12.81
CA HIS A 362 21.66 -44.82 -13.98
C HIS A 362 21.38 -46.24 -13.48
N VAL A 363 20.31 -46.85 -13.97
CA VAL A 363 19.97 -48.25 -13.70
C VAL A 363 19.61 -48.93 -15.03
N THR A 364 20.11 -50.15 -15.23
CA THR A 364 19.71 -51.01 -16.34
C THR A 364 19.07 -52.28 -15.78
N ARG A 365 17.93 -52.65 -16.35
CA ARG A 365 17.14 -53.86 -16.05
C ARG A 365 16.71 -54.52 -17.36
N LYS A 366 16.20 -55.74 -17.31
CA LYS A 366 15.61 -56.42 -18.48
C LYS A 366 14.09 -56.31 -18.46
N ALA A 367 13.47 -56.31 -19.63
CA ALA A 367 12.04 -56.60 -19.73
C ALA A 367 11.80 -58.02 -19.19
N GLY A 368 10.79 -58.18 -18.34
CA GLY A 368 10.55 -59.43 -17.60
C GLY A 368 11.22 -59.51 -16.22
N ASP A 369 12.13 -58.59 -15.83
CA ASP A 369 12.69 -58.57 -14.47
C ASP A 369 11.56 -58.37 -13.44
N PRO A 370 11.35 -59.31 -12.48
CA PRO A 370 10.25 -59.23 -11.50
C PRO A 370 10.62 -58.40 -10.26
N ASP A 371 9.59 -57.96 -9.53
CA ASP A 371 9.66 -57.29 -8.21
C ASP A 371 10.59 -56.06 -8.14
N PHE A 372 10.86 -55.42 -9.27
CA PHE A 372 11.70 -54.23 -9.29
C PHE A 372 11.04 -53.09 -8.50
N SER A 373 11.85 -52.48 -7.63
CA SER A 373 11.44 -51.34 -6.82
C SER A 373 12.64 -50.46 -6.51
N VAL A 374 12.38 -49.16 -6.33
CA VAL A 374 13.39 -48.17 -5.97
C VAL A 374 12.93 -47.35 -4.78
N ARG A 375 13.85 -47.09 -3.86
CA ARG A 375 13.59 -46.34 -2.62
C ARG A 375 14.31 -45.01 -2.66
N CYS A 376 13.65 -43.99 -2.13
CA CYS A 376 14.18 -42.65 -2.01
C CYS A 376 13.65 -42.02 -0.72
N GLY A 377 14.39 -41.11 -0.10
CA GLY A 377 14.01 -40.60 1.22
C GLY A 377 14.73 -39.30 1.60
N ALA A 378 14.02 -38.43 2.31
CA ALA A 378 14.52 -37.14 2.76
C ALA A 378 14.20 -36.88 4.23
N GLN A 379 14.97 -35.96 4.83
CA GLN A 379 14.72 -35.41 6.16
C GLN A 379 14.38 -33.92 6.07
N GLY A 380 13.47 -33.43 6.91
CA GLY A 380 13.12 -32.01 6.93
C GLY A 380 12.13 -31.62 8.04
N LYS A 381 11.97 -30.30 8.23
CA LYS A 381 11.06 -29.70 9.20
C LYS A 381 10.43 -28.42 8.61
N PRO A 382 9.10 -28.29 8.47
CA PRO A 382 8.08 -29.31 8.71
C PRO A 382 8.26 -30.56 7.83
N LYS A 383 7.48 -31.61 8.12
CA LYS A 383 7.50 -32.87 7.39
C LYS A 383 7.39 -32.62 5.87
N PRO A 384 8.35 -33.08 5.05
CA PRO A 384 8.24 -32.94 3.60
C PRO A 384 7.11 -33.82 3.05
N SER A 385 6.37 -33.31 2.07
CA SER A 385 5.60 -34.18 1.17
C SER A 385 6.56 -34.95 0.26
N VAL A 386 6.09 -36.04 -0.35
CA VAL A 386 6.84 -36.81 -1.35
C VAL A 386 5.96 -37.17 -2.53
N LYS A 387 6.52 -37.07 -3.74
CA LYS A 387 5.90 -37.55 -4.98
C LYS A 387 6.92 -38.07 -5.98
N TRP A 388 6.45 -38.90 -6.92
CA TRP A 388 7.26 -39.47 -7.98
C TRP A 388 6.89 -38.85 -9.33
N LEU A 389 7.90 -38.53 -10.12
CA LEU A 389 7.77 -38.11 -11.51
C LEU A 389 8.39 -39.17 -12.42
N LYS A 390 7.79 -39.41 -13.58
CA LYS A 390 8.39 -40.09 -14.74
C LYS A 390 8.42 -39.11 -15.91
N ASP A 391 9.60 -38.89 -16.49
CA ASP A 391 9.81 -37.99 -17.63
C ASP A 391 9.19 -36.59 -17.40
N GLY A 392 9.25 -36.11 -16.15
CA GLY A 392 8.67 -34.85 -15.69
C GLY A 392 7.18 -34.88 -15.32
N LYS A 393 6.43 -35.93 -15.71
CA LYS A 393 5.00 -36.09 -15.38
C LYS A 393 4.82 -36.83 -14.06
N GLU A 394 3.89 -36.39 -13.23
CA GLU A 394 3.60 -37.01 -11.93
C GLU A 394 2.95 -38.39 -12.06
N ILE A 395 3.51 -39.37 -11.33
CA ILE A 395 2.91 -40.70 -11.14
C ILE A 395 1.90 -40.57 -10.00
N LEU A 396 0.63 -40.81 -10.31
CA LEU A 396 -0.42 -40.73 -9.30
C LEU A 396 -0.50 -42.04 -8.50
N PRO A 397 -0.81 -42.00 -7.19
CA PRO A 397 -1.08 -43.21 -6.42
C PRO A 397 -2.21 -44.04 -7.06
N ASN A 398 -2.08 -45.37 -7.02
CA ASN A 398 -3.05 -46.33 -7.54
C ASN A 398 -3.33 -46.25 -9.07
N GLN A 399 -2.38 -45.79 -9.89
CA GLN A 399 -2.41 -46.09 -11.32
C GLN A 399 -2.12 -47.59 -11.53
N ASP A 400 -2.83 -48.27 -12.43
CA ASP A 400 -2.79 -49.74 -12.64
C ASP A 400 -1.42 -50.34 -13.07
N ASN A 401 -0.33 -49.56 -13.05
CA ASN A 401 1.05 -49.96 -13.35
C ASN A 401 2.12 -49.54 -12.32
N TYR A 402 1.78 -48.84 -11.22
CA TYR A 402 2.71 -48.45 -10.16
C TYR A 402 2.10 -48.50 -8.75
N ASP A 403 2.86 -49.02 -7.77
CA ASP A 403 2.56 -48.95 -6.33
C ASP A 403 3.55 -47.99 -5.64
N ILE A 404 3.05 -47.14 -4.74
CA ILE A 404 3.82 -46.10 -4.04
C ILE A 404 3.61 -46.25 -2.53
N LEU A 405 4.60 -46.83 -1.85
CA LEU A 405 4.58 -47.00 -0.40
C LEU A 405 5.40 -45.91 0.28
N ASN A 406 4.73 -45.08 1.08
CA ASN A 406 5.37 -44.06 1.91
C ASN A 406 5.49 -44.55 3.36
N ASP A 407 6.65 -44.33 3.97
CA ASP A 407 6.94 -44.60 5.37
C ASP A 407 7.45 -43.30 6.03
N GLU A 408 6.99 -43.02 7.25
CA GLU A 408 7.19 -41.76 7.94
C GLU A 408 7.60 -42.00 9.40
N SER A 409 8.73 -41.41 9.81
CA SER A 409 9.20 -41.47 11.19
C SER A 409 9.55 -40.07 11.70
N ASP A 410 9.14 -39.77 12.93
CA ASP A 410 9.57 -38.56 13.63
C ASP A 410 10.97 -38.76 14.23
N GLY A 411 11.75 -37.69 14.24
CA GLY A 411 13.12 -37.66 14.72
C GLY A 411 13.30 -36.74 15.92
N ARG A 412 14.56 -36.52 16.32
CA ARG A 412 14.86 -35.50 17.33
C ARG A 412 14.52 -34.12 16.79
N ASN A 413 14.05 -33.24 17.68
CA ASN A 413 13.67 -31.85 17.39
C ASN A 413 12.56 -31.71 16.31
N SER A 414 11.69 -32.72 16.16
CA SER A 414 10.62 -32.76 15.13
C SER A 414 11.14 -32.64 13.69
N VAL A 415 12.30 -33.26 13.43
CA VAL A 415 12.82 -33.48 12.07
C VAL A 415 12.30 -34.81 11.57
N TYR A 416 11.37 -34.77 10.62
CA TYR A 416 10.75 -35.97 10.08
C TYR A 416 11.66 -36.62 9.03
N THR A 417 11.73 -37.95 9.04
CA THR A 417 12.29 -38.75 7.95
C THR A 417 11.14 -39.34 7.16
N VAL A 418 11.04 -38.99 5.88
CA VAL A 418 10.04 -39.55 4.95
C VAL A 418 10.77 -40.39 3.93
N GLN A 419 10.42 -41.67 3.84
CA GLN A 419 10.88 -42.59 2.82
C GLN A 419 9.72 -42.94 1.89
N SER A 420 10.02 -43.15 0.61
CA SER A 420 9.06 -43.60 -0.38
C SER A 420 9.68 -44.69 -1.23
N THR A 421 8.89 -45.71 -1.55
CA THR A 421 9.24 -46.83 -2.42
C THR A 421 8.29 -46.87 -3.60
N LEU A 422 8.83 -46.65 -4.80
CA LEU A 422 8.11 -46.90 -6.05
C LEU A 422 8.34 -48.36 -6.45
N LYS A 423 7.26 -49.13 -6.61
CA LYS A 423 7.28 -50.48 -7.18
C LYS A 423 6.57 -50.53 -8.52
N TYR A 424 7.00 -51.45 -9.36
CA TYR A 424 6.52 -51.63 -10.72
C TYR A 424 5.50 -52.78 -10.74
N LEU A 425 4.35 -52.55 -10.10
CA LEU A 425 3.26 -53.52 -9.93
C LEU A 425 2.00 -53.07 -10.67
N GLY A 426 1.23 -54.00 -11.25
CA GLY A 426 0.10 -53.63 -12.10
C GLY A 426 -0.61 -54.78 -12.80
N LYS A 427 -1.90 -54.61 -13.11
CA LYS A 427 -2.71 -55.67 -13.75
C LYS A 427 -2.36 -55.92 -15.21
N GLU A 428 -1.79 -54.92 -15.87
CA GLU A 428 -1.36 -54.99 -17.28
C GLU A 428 0.05 -55.59 -17.43
N ARG A 429 0.74 -55.87 -16.31
CA ARG A 429 2.08 -56.44 -16.29
C ARG A 429 2.03 -57.97 -16.32
N PRO A 430 2.94 -58.65 -17.05
CA PRO A 430 3.18 -60.07 -16.86
C PRO A 430 3.44 -60.40 -15.39
N GLU A 431 2.79 -61.45 -14.90
CA GLU A 431 2.80 -61.92 -13.49
C GLU A 431 2.41 -60.85 -12.44
N GLY A 432 1.91 -59.68 -12.87
CA GLY A 432 1.53 -58.56 -12.02
C GLY A 432 2.71 -57.69 -11.53
N ASN A 433 3.97 -58.11 -11.74
CA ASN A 433 5.15 -57.51 -11.12
C ASN A 433 6.38 -57.37 -12.05
N GLN A 434 6.30 -57.80 -13.31
CA GLN A 434 7.43 -57.74 -14.23
C GLN A 434 7.59 -56.35 -14.89
N LEU A 435 8.83 -55.98 -15.19
CA LEU A 435 9.18 -54.75 -15.91
C LEU A 435 8.82 -54.82 -17.40
N LEU A 436 8.24 -53.72 -17.92
CA LEU A 436 7.89 -53.55 -19.33
C LEU A 436 8.98 -52.73 -20.05
N ALA A 437 9.14 -52.94 -21.35
CA ALA A 437 9.97 -52.06 -22.20
C ALA A 437 9.59 -50.57 -22.08
N ALA A 438 8.32 -50.27 -21.82
CA ALA A 438 7.80 -48.92 -21.60
C ALA A 438 8.16 -48.31 -20.23
N ASP A 439 8.68 -49.07 -19.26
CA ASP A 439 9.10 -48.57 -17.94
C ASP A 439 10.43 -47.82 -17.94
N ARG A 440 11.15 -47.80 -19.05
CA ARG A 440 12.28 -46.89 -19.23
C ARG A 440 11.86 -45.42 -19.06
N GLY A 441 12.83 -44.56 -18.75
CA GLY A 441 12.65 -43.11 -18.62
C GLY A 441 13.42 -42.50 -17.46
N VAL A 442 13.24 -41.20 -17.23
CA VAL A 442 13.83 -40.49 -16.10
C VAL A 442 12.85 -40.43 -14.94
N TYR A 443 13.10 -41.21 -13.89
CA TYR A 443 12.31 -41.23 -12.67
C TYR A 443 12.92 -40.28 -11.64
N SER A 444 12.09 -39.46 -10.98
CA SER A 444 12.53 -38.54 -9.92
C SER A 444 11.62 -38.60 -8.70
N CYS A 445 12.21 -38.81 -7.53
CA CYS A 445 11.55 -38.62 -6.25
C CYS A 445 11.74 -37.16 -5.80
N VAL A 446 10.64 -36.48 -5.54
CA VAL A 446 10.59 -35.05 -5.21
C VAL A 446 10.06 -34.90 -3.79
N PHE A 447 10.80 -34.16 -2.96
CA PHE A 447 10.42 -33.83 -1.59
C PHE A 447 10.27 -32.31 -1.44
N GLU A 448 9.21 -31.88 -0.77
CA GLU A 448 8.87 -30.46 -0.69
C GLU A 448 8.27 -30.11 0.67
N ASN A 449 8.77 -29.03 1.27
CA ASN A 449 8.09 -28.33 2.37
C ASN A 449 8.10 -26.82 2.09
N GLU A 450 7.44 -26.05 2.94
CA GLU A 450 7.29 -24.59 2.80
C GLU A 450 8.61 -23.80 2.77
N VAL A 451 9.76 -24.41 3.09
CA VAL A 451 11.08 -23.80 2.95
C VAL A 451 11.66 -24.01 1.56
N LYS A 452 11.60 -25.25 1.03
CA LYS A 452 12.19 -25.60 -0.27
C LYS A 452 11.74 -26.96 -0.81
N ARG A 453 11.97 -27.14 -2.11
CA ARG A 453 11.96 -28.41 -2.84
C ARG A 453 13.37 -29.00 -2.94
N ALA A 454 13.49 -30.33 -2.88
CA ALA A 454 14.69 -31.11 -3.21
C ALA A 454 14.30 -32.41 -3.91
N GLU A 455 15.21 -33.01 -4.68
CA GLU A 455 14.91 -34.23 -5.43
C GLU A 455 16.12 -35.15 -5.63
N SER A 456 15.86 -36.37 -6.09
CA SER A 456 16.87 -37.26 -6.67
C SER A 456 16.29 -37.99 -7.87
N SER A 457 17.12 -38.19 -8.89
CA SER A 457 16.70 -38.71 -10.19
C SER A 457 17.50 -39.96 -10.60
N MET A 458 16.89 -40.78 -11.44
CA MET A 458 17.42 -42.02 -12.02
C MET A 458 17.02 -42.11 -13.49
N HIS A 459 17.99 -42.34 -14.38
CA HIS A 459 17.72 -42.80 -15.74
C HIS A 459 17.60 -44.33 -15.73
N LEU A 460 16.38 -44.84 -15.89
CA LEU A 460 16.10 -46.27 -16.00
C LEU A 460 16.08 -46.68 -17.47
N ARG A 461 16.95 -47.63 -17.84
CA ARG A 461 16.93 -48.32 -19.13
C ARG A 461 16.44 -49.74 -18.96
N ILE A 462 15.63 -50.18 -19.92
CA ILE A 462 15.09 -51.54 -19.98
C ILE A 462 15.67 -52.21 -21.23
N GLU A 463 16.46 -53.27 -21.03
CA GLU A 463 16.94 -54.17 -22.06
C GLU A 463 15.77 -54.96 -22.65
N HIS A 464 15.52 -54.79 -23.94
CA HIS A 464 14.43 -55.43 -24.68
C HIS A 464 14.77 -55.61 -26.18
N GLU A 465 14.15 -56.61 -26.82
CA GLU A 465 14.24 -56.81 -28.27
C GLU A 465 13.67 -55.59 -29.05
N PRO A 466 14.05 -55.36 -30.32
CA PRO A 466 13.57 -54.19 -31.06
C PRO A 466 12.05 -54.17 -31.24
N ILE A 467 11.40 -53.06 -30.89
CA ILE A 467 9.95 -52.81 -31.02
C ILE A 467 9.75 -51.75 -32.10
N VAL A 468 9.06 -52.08 -33.18
CA VAL A 468 8.78 -51.15 -34.28
C VAL A 468 7.77 -50.08 -33.84
N LEU A 469 8.04 -48.80 -34.17
CA LEU A 469 7.23 -47.66 -33.76
C LEU A 469 6.48 -46.97 -34.91
N HIS A 470 6.57 -47.48 -36.15
CA HIS A 470 5.84 -46.93 -37.29
C HIS A 470 4.42 -47.52 -37.42
N GLN A 471 3.45 -46.70 -37.82
CA GLN A 471 2.08 -47.16 -38.09
C GLN A 471 1.77 -47.25 -39.60
N TYR A 472 2.26 -46.31 -40.40
CA TYR A 472 2.12 -46.33 -41.86
C TYR A 472 3.41 -45.83 -42.52
N ASN A 473 3.87 -46.57 -43.53
CA ASN A 473 5.05 -46.25 -44.35
C ASN A 473 4.79 -46.62 -45.82
N LYS A 474 3.55 -46.41 -46.27
CA LYS A 474 3.23 -46.37 -47.70
C LYS A 474 3.46 -44.94 -48.18
N VAL A 475 4.40 -44.77 -49.10
CA VAL A 475 4.82 -43.49 -49.63
C VAL A 475 4.75 -43.53 -51.16
N ALA A 476 4.20 -42.47 -51.75
CA ALA A 476 4.04 -42.36 -53.20
C ALA A 476 4.88 -41.18 -53.69
N TYR A 477 5.68 -41.43 -54.72
CA TYR A 477 6.65 -40.50 -55.29
C TYR A 477 6.73 -40.71 -56.81
N ASP A 478 6.95 -39.64 -57.56
CA ASP A 478 7.08 -39.68 -59.01
C ASP A 478 8.48 -40.13 -59.47
N LEU A 479 8.57 -40.63 -60.70
CA LEU A 479 9.85 -41.00 -61.32
C LEU A 479 10.81 -39.80 -61.34
N HIS A 480 12.08 -40.05 -61.06
CA HIS A 480 13.15 -39.08 -60.88
C HIS A 480 13.09 -38.22 -59.59
N GLU A 481 12.09 -38.39 -58.71
CA GLU A 481 12.11 -37.76 -57.37
C GLU A 481 13.13 -38.43 -56.43
N THR A 482 13.21 -37.97 -55.18
CA THR A 482 13.96 -38.63 -54.10
C THR A 482 12.98 -39.09 -53.01
N ALA A 483 12.88 -40.41 -52.81
CA ALA A 483 12.05 -40.99 -51.77
C ALA A 483 12.81 -41.14 -50.44
N GLU A 484 12.12 -40.95 -49.32
CA GLU A 484 12.60 -41.34 -47.99
C GLU A 484 11.71 -42.45 -47.41
N VAL A 485 12.31 -43.59 -47.05
CA VAL A 485 11.63 -44.73 -46.43
C VAL A 485 12.13 -44.86 -44.98
N ILE A 486 11.23 -44.68 -44.01
CA ILE A 486 11.61 -44.41 -42.61
C ILE A 486 11.32 -45.60 -41.69
N CYS A 487 12.38 -46.20 -41.14
CA CYS A 487 12.33 -47.31 -40.20
C CYS A 487 12.62 -46.82 -38.77
N ARG A 488 11.57 -46.50 -38.00
CA ARG A 488 11.66 -46.02 -36.61
C ARG A 488 11.36 -47.14 -35.61
N VAL A 489 12.30 -47.38 -34.69
CA VAL A 489 12.29 -48.54 -33.77
C VAL A 489 12.75 -48.13 -32.36
N GLN A 490 12.24 -48.79 -31.35
CA GLN A 490 12.67 -48.69 -29.96
C GLN A 490 13.51 -49.92 -29.61
N ALA A 491 14.72 -49.78 -29.07
CA ALA A 491 15.53 -50.94 -28.69
C ALA A 491 16.62 -50.59 -27.69
N TYR A 492 16.89 -51.46 -26.72
CA TYR A 492 18.10 -51.40 -25.90
C TYR A 492 18.61 -52.82 -25.60
N PRO A 493 19.90 -53.15 -25.83
CA PRO A 493 20.96 -52.31 -26.37
C PRO A 493 20.70 -51.81 -27.80
N ARG A 494 21.56 -50.89 -28.27
CA ARG A 494 21.48 -50.27 -29.61
C ARG A 494 21.28 -51.32 -30.70
N PRO A 495 20.34 -51.11 -31.64
CA PRO A 495 20.09 -52.03 -32.73
C PRO A 495 20.99 -51.80 -33.95
N GLU A 496 21.12 -52.85 -34.75
CA GLU A 496 21.63 -52.85 -36.11
C GLU A 496 20.46 -52.88 -37.11
N PHE A 497 20.66 -52.27 -38.28
CA PHE A 497 19.66 -52.15 -39.35
C PHE A 497 20.18 -52.76 -40.65
N GLN A 498 19.32 -53.48 -41.36
CA GLN A 498 19.59 -54.06 -42.67
C GLN A 498 18.38 -53.85 -43.60
N TRP A 499 18.58 -53.19 -44.73
CA TRP A 499 17.53 -52.94 -45.71
C TRP A 499 17.59 -53.96 -46.86
N SER A 500 16.43 -54.31 -47.43
CA SER A 500 16.33 -55.18 -48.62
C SER A 500 15.00 -54.94 -49.36
N LEU A 501 15.03 -54.89 -50.69
CA LEU A 501 13.84 -54.91 -51.54
C LEU A 501 13.30 -56.35 -51.64
N VAL A 502 12.01 -56.58 -51.39
CA VAL A 502 11.41 -57.91 -51.41
C VAL A 502 11.43 -58.48 -52.84
N GLY A 503 11.93 -59.70 -52.96
CA GLY A 503 12.27 -60.33 -54.25
C GLY A 503 13.77 -60.32 -54.54
N ASN A 504 14.53 -59.37 -53.98
CA ASN A 504 15.98 -59.39 -53.96
C ASN A 504 16.49 -60.11 -52.70
N SER A 505 17.53 -60.94 -52.84
CA SER A 505 18.19 -61.65 -51.73
C SER A 505 19.41 -60.90 -51.17
N ALA A 506 19.91 -59.89 -51.89
CA ALA A 506 21.01 -59.05 -51.43
C ALA A 506 20.50 -57.87 -50.57
N PRO A 507 21.17 -57.52 -49.48
CA PRO A 507 20.86 -56.31 -48.72
C PRO A 507 21.27 -55.06 -49.50
N LEU A 508 20.45 -54.01 -49.38
CA LEU A 508 20.76 -52.67 -49.87
C LEU A 508 21.88 -52.06 -49.02
N THR A 509 22.75 -51.29 -49.65
CA THR A 509 23.90 -50.62 -49.02
C THR A 509 24.04 -49.21 -49.57
N THR A 510 24.62 -48.29 -48.78
CA THR A 510 24.91 -46.93 -49.24
C THR A 510 25.86 -46.98 -50.43
N SER A 511 25.35 -46.55 -51.58
CA SER A 511 26.11 -46.43 -52.82
C SER A 511 27.12 -45.29 -52.73
N SER A 512 28.29 -45.45 -53.36
CA SER A 512 29.37 -44.46 -53.30
C SER A 512 29.91 -44.13 -54.70
N GLY A 513 29.83 -42.85 -55.05
CA GLY A 513 30.14 -42.35 -56.39
C GLY A 513 29.47 -41.00 -56.65
N ILE A 514 29.49 -40.56 -57.90
CA ILE A 514 28.79 -39.34 -58.37
C ILE A 514 27.29 -39.61 -58.61
N ASP A 515 26.91 -40.87 -58.74
CA ASP A 515 25.56 -41.36 -59.06
C ASP A 515 25.08 -42.30 -57.94
N SER A 516 24.83 -41.74 -56.76
CA SER A 516 24.52 -42.49 -55.54
C SER A 516 23.01 -42.75 -55.38
N HIS A 517 22.54 -43.81 -56.03
CA HIS A 517 21.12 -44.20 -56.08
C HIS A 517 20.50 -44.46 -54.69
N TYR A 518 21.19 -45.23 -53.83
CA TYR A 518 20.75 -45.52 -52.45
C TYR A 518 21.68 -44.87 -51.41
N ASP A 519 21.11 -44.17 -50.43
CA ASP A 519 21.79 -43.67 -49.22
C ASP A 519 21.07 -44.17 -47.97
N ILE A 520 21.78 -44.85 -47.07
CA ILE A 520 21.21 -45.38 -45.81
C ILE A 520 21.83 -44.63 -44.64
N SER A 521 21.00 -43.84 -43.95
CA SER A 521 21.37 -43.16 -42.71
C SER A 521 20.79 -43.88 -41.48
N THR A 522 21.43 -43.69 -40.33
CA THR A 522 20.88 -44.07 -39.01
C THR A 522 21.13 -42.96 -38.00
N SER A 523 20.09 -42.58 -37.25
CA SER A 523 20.15 -41.63 -36.14
C SER A 523 19.60 -42.25 -34.85
N ALA A 524 19.98 -41.66 -33.71
CA ALA A 524 19.40 -41.97 -32.41
C ALA A 524 18.61 -40.75 -31.91
N GLU A 525 17.41 -41.00 -31.43
CA GLU A 525 16.54 -40.03 -30.78
C GLU A 525 16.59 -40.19 -29.25
N ASN A 526 15.89 -39.32 -28.52
CA ASN A 526 15.75 -39.42 -27.07
C ASN A 526 15.05 -40.71 -26.64
N ASN A 527 15.41 -41.21 -25.45
CA ASN A 527 14.94 -42.48 -24.89
C ASN A 527 15.12 -43.62 -25.91
N ASP A 528 16.35 -44.09 -26.14
CA ASP A 528 16.71 -45.33 -26.88
C ASP A 528 15.80 -45.67 -28.09
N VAL A 529 15.41 -44.65 -28.87
CA VAL A 529 14.71 -44.77 -30.16
C VAL A 529 15.74 -44.53 -31.25
N TYR A 530 15.64 -45.29 -32.32
CA TYR A 530 16.55 -45.24 -33.45
C TYR A 530 15.73 -45.14 -34.73
N VAL A 531 16.20 -44.31 -35.65
CA VAL A 531 15.60 -44.16 -36.98
C VAL A 531 16.66 -44.53 -38.00
N SER A 532 16.34 -45.46 -38.89
CA SER A 532 17.05 -45.60 -40.16
C SER A 532 16.20 -45.02 -41.28
N ILE A 533 16.81 -44.26 -42.18
CA ILE A 533 16.17 -43.74 -43.39
C ILE A 533 16.93 -44.30 -44.57
N LEU A 534 16.22 -45.07 -45.41
CA LEU A 534 16.68 -45.40 -46.76
C LEU A 534 16.20 -44.29 -47.69
N ARG A 535 17.16 -43.60 -48.31
CA ARG A 535 16.93 -42.65 -49.39
C ARG A 535 17.14 -43.33 -50.73
N ILE A 536 16.23 -43.06 -51.66
CA ILE A 536 16.28 -43.54 -53.05
C ILE A 536 16.24 -42.29 -53.92
N SER A 537 17.36 -41.95 -54.55
CA SER A 537 17.51 -40.74 -55.37
C SER A 537 17.25 -41.09 -56.84
N ASN A 538 16.56 -40.22 -57.59
CA ASN A 538 16.26 -40.42 -59.00
C ASN A 538 15.49 -41.73 -59.26
N ILE A 539 14.34 -41.88 -58.59
CA ILE A 539 13.50 -43.09 -58.58
C ILE A 539 13.23 -43.64 -59.99
N GLN A 540 13.48 -44.94 -60.16
CA GLN A 540 13.25 -45.71 -61.39
C GLN A 540 12.08 -46.70 -61.22
N GLU A 541 11.55 -47.22 -62.33
CA GLU A 541 10.40 -48.13 -62.33
C GLU A 541 10.65 -49.44 -61.54
N ASN A 542 11.91 -49.85 -61.42
CA ASN A 542 12.37 -51.02 -60.66
C ASN A 542 12.61 -50.75 -59.16
N ASP A 543 12.55 -49.49 -58.70
CA ASP A 543 12.57 -49.16 -57.27
C ASP A 543 11.19 -49.30 -56.61
N TYR A 544 10.09 -49.24 -57.38
CA TYR A 544 8.75 -49.41 -56.84
C TYR A 544 8.54 -50.83 -56.30
N GLY A 545 7.96 -50.93 -55.10
CA GLY A 545 7.76 -52.21 -54.44
C GLY A 545 7.81 -52.17 -52.92
N GLU A 546 8.12 -53.35 -52.35
CA GLU A 546 7.98 -53.68 -50.94
C GLU A 546 9.37 -53.75 -50.29
N TYR A 547 9.72 -52.76 -49.46
CA TYR A 547 10.99 -52.71 -48.74
C TYR A 547 10.87 -53.32 -47.35
N THR A 548 11.83 -54.17 -46.99
CA THR A 548 11.99 -54.71 -45.64
C THR A 548 13.13 -53.97 -44.93
N CYS A 549 12.81 -53.35 -43.80
CA CYS A 549 13.80 -52.96 -42.79
C CYS A 549 13.90 -54.07 -41.74
N ARG A 550 15.02 -54.80 -41.70
CA ARG A 550 15.30 -55.82 -40.70
C ARG A 550 16.10 -55.20 -39.56
N ILE A 551 15.63 -55.38 -38.33
CA ILE A 551 16.27 -54.85 -37.12
C ILE A 551 16.67 -56.00 -36.18
N ALA A 552 17.86 -55.91 -35.60
CA ALA A 552 18.34 -56.82 -34.56
C ALA A 552 19.09 -56.07 -33.46
N ASN A 553 19.13 -56.62 -32.25
CA ASN A 553 20.11 -56.23 -31.23
C ASN A 553 20.66 -57.50 -30.53
N ALA A 554 21.45 -57.31 -29.47
CA ALA A 554 22.09 -58.42 -28.74
C ALA A 554 21.11 -59.36 -28.01
N LEU A 555 19.80 -59.07 -28.00
CA LEU A 555 18.77 -59.86 -27.32
C LEU A 555 17.91 -60.65 -28.31
N GLY A 556 17.63 -60.09 -29.50
CA GLY A 556 16.84 -60.76 -30.53
C GLY A 556 16.85 -60.04 -31.88
N SER A 557 16.24 -60.67 -32.88
CA SER A 557 16.10 -60.11 -34.23
C SER A 557 14.67 -60.26 -34.73
N LEU A 558 14.04 -59.15 -35.13
CA LEU A 558 12.73 -59.17 -35.75
C LEU A 558 12.79 -59.96 -37.07
N LYS A 559 12.22 -61.16 -37.05
CA LYS A 559 12.03 -62.01 -38.23
C LYS A 559 10.56 -62.35 -38.37
N ARG A 560 9.93 -61.70 -39.36
CA ARG A 560 8.71 -62.16 -40.06
C ARG A 560 7.56 -62.69 -39.16
N GLY A 561 6.83 -61.76 -38.56
CA GLY A 561 5.38 -61.89 -38.37
C GLY A 561 4.88 -63.02 -37.46
N GLU A 562 5.12 -62.92 -36.15
CA GLU A 562 4.30 -63.55 -35.11
C GLU A 562 4.28 -62.61 -33.88
N GLY A 563 3.11 -62.38 -33.26
CA GLY A 563 3.03 -61.72 -31.93
C GLY A 563 2.51 -60.27 -31.81
N ALA A 564 1.76 -59.74 -32.77
CA ALA A 564 0.92 -58.54 -32.56
C ALA A 564 -0.41 -58.66 -33.33
N HIS A 565 -1.49 -58.06 -32.80
CA HIS A 565 -2.88 -58.32 -33.19
C HIS A 565 -3.11 -58.28 -34.72
N SER A 566 -3.46 -59.43 -35.29
CA SER A 566 -3.32 -59.70 -36.74
C SER A 566 -4.49 -59.18 -37.57
N ASP A 567 -4.24 -58.10 -38.32
CA ASP A 567 -4.71 -58.03 -39.71
C ASP A 567 -4.01 -59.17 -40.50
N PRO A 568 -4.72 -59.99 -41.31
CA PRO A 568 -4.19 -61.29 -41.75
C PRO A 568 -2.90 -61.25 -42.59
N ASP A 569 -2.57 -60.12 -43.22
CA ASP A 569 -1.37 -59.99 -44.06
C ASP A 569 -0.06 -59.78 -43.26
N GLY A 570 -0.11 -59.47 -41.96
CA GLY A 570 1.05 -59.60 -41.04
C GLY A 570 2.35 -58.87 -41.44
N LYS A 571 2.24 -57.78 -42.21
CA LYS A 571 3.30 -57.24 -43.06
C LYS A 571 3.74 -55.83 -42.63
N SER A 572 4.94 -55.69 -42.05
CA SER A 572 5.58 -54.40 -41.75
C SER A 572 6.20 -53.79 -43.02
N ASN A 573 5.37 -53.60 -44.04
CA ASN A 573 5.81 -53.35 -45.40
C ASN A 573 5.93 -51.87 -45.70
N LEU A 574 7.14 -51.48 -46.09
CA LEU A 574 7.51 -50.12 -46.42
C LEU A 574 7.35 -50.00 -47.94
N MET A 575 6.26 -49.41 -48.40
CA MET A 575 5.78 -49.58 -49.77
C MET A 575 5.97 -48.30 -50.58
N LEU A 576 6.74 -48.39 -51.66
CA LEU A 576 6.96 -47.32 -52.63
C LEU A 576 6.05 -47.54 -53.85
N GLU A 577 5.17 -46.58 -54.15
CA GLU A 577 4.25 -46.62 -55.31
C GLU A 577 4.38 -45.37 -56.18
N SER A 578 4.07 -45.51 -57.47
CA SER A 578 3.95 -44.38 -58.43
C SER A 578 2.61 -43.66 -58.30
N PHE A 579 2.57 -42.33 -58.37
CA PHE A 579 1.33 -41.64 -58.69
C PHE A 579 0.95 -41.91 -60.16
N CYS A 580 -0.33 -42.21 -60.40
CA CYS A 580 -0.84 -42.47 -61.76
C CYS A 580 -2.06 -41.58 -62.04
N THR A 581 -1.85 -40.48 -62.76
CA THR A 581 -2.92 -39.58 -63.20
C THR A 581 -3.48 -40.07 -64.54
N VAL A 582 -4.74 -40.52 -64.54
CA VAL A 582 -5.40 -41.01 -65.76
C VAL A 582 -5.60 -39.86 -66.75
N SER A 583 -4.99 -39.96 -67.94
CA SER A 583 -5.19 -38.95 -68.98
C SER A 583 -6.60 -39.08 -69.61
N LEU A 584 -7.48 -38.12 -69.38
CA LEU A 584 -8.79 -38.06 -70.05
C LEU A 584 -8.66 -37.57 -71.49
N GLY A 585 -8.67 -38.50 -72.44
CA GLY A 585 -8.91 -38.20 -73.86
C GLY A 585 -10.39 -37.96 -74.14
N LEU A 586 -10.69 -36.81 -74.77
CA LEU A 586 -12.02 -36.37 -75.25
C LEU A 586 -13.18 -36.44 -74.23
N ALA A 587 -13.43 -35.31 -73.56
CA ALA A 587 -14.75 -34.98 -73.01
C ALA A 587 -15.37 -33.84 -73.83
N ILE A 588 -16.55 -34.08 -74.43
CA ILE A 588 -17.37 -33.02 -75.03
C ILE A 588 -18.05 -32.23 -73.91
N LEU A 589 -18.16 -30.91 -74.07
CA LEU A 589 -18.80 -30.01 -73.10
C LEU A 589 -20.26 -30.42 -72.82
N LEU A 590 -20.61 -30.52 -71.53
CA LEU A 590 -21.67 -29.73 -70.87
C LEU A 590 -21.49 -29.83 -69.33
N PRO A 591 -21.81 -28.79 -68.54
CA PRO A 591 -21.44 -28.72 -67.13
C PRO A 591 -22.60 -29.05 -66.16
N PHE A 592 -22.29 -29.57 -64.96
CA PHE A 592 -23.04 -29.26 -63.73
C PHE A 592 -22.17 -29.41 -62.47
N THR A 593 -22.52 -28.67 -61.42
CA THR A 593 -21.74 -28.50 -60.18
C THR A 593 -22.43 -29.14 -58.97
N ILE A 594 -21.68 -29.79 -58.08
CA ILE A 594 -22.14 -30.17 -56.72
C ILE A 594 -21.07 -29.79 -55.69
N LYS A 595 -21.51 -29.37 -54.49
CA LYS A 595 -20.67 -28.95 -53.35
C LYS A 595 -20.18 -30.14 -52.51
N PHE A 596 -19.16 -29.90 -51.70
CA PHE A 596 -18.96 -30.61 -50.42
C PHE A 596 -19.55 -29.79 -49.26
N GLU A 597 -20.21 -30.49 -48.32
CA GLU A 597 -20.39 -30.05 -46.93
C GLU A 597 -19.90 -31.20 -46.03
N GLY A 598 -19.23 -30.87 -44.92
CA GLY A 598 -18.56 -31.84 -44.06
C GLY A 598 -19.14 -31.90 -42.64
N LEU A 599 -18.82 -32.97 -41.90
CA LEU A 599 -19.22 -33.15 -40.50
C LEU A 599 -18.04 -33.61 -39.65
N SER A 600 -17.92 -33.05 -38.45
CA SER A 600 -16.92 -33.41 -37.44
C SER A 600 -17.57 -34.13 -36.25
N TYR A 601 -16.93 -35.19 -35.76
CA TYR A 601 -17.36 -35.93 -34.57
C TYR A 601 -17.16 -35.14 -33.26
N GLN A 602 -18.14 -35.23 -32.35
CA GLN A 602 -17.93 -35.64 -30.95
C GLN A 602 -19.14 -36.42 -30.42
N ASN A 603 -18.88 -37.40 -29.54
CA ASN A 603 -19.86 -38.26 -28.84
C ASN A 603 -20.43 -37.56 -27.58
N PRO A 604 -21.46 -38.05 -26.84
CA PRO A 604 -22.12 -39.38 -26.85
C PRO A 604 -23.69 -39.25 -27.00
N THR A 605 -24.66 -40.05 -26.49
CA THR A 605 -24.72 -41.09 -25.43
C THR A 605 -25.99 -41.98 -25.49
N ILE A 606 -25.83 -43.31 -25.26
CA ILE A 606 -26.62 -44.22 -24.38
C ILE A 606 -28.18 -44.28 -24.45
N THR A 607 -28.70 -45.43 -24.94
CA THR A 607 -29.94 -46.19 -24.55
C THR A 607 -31.35 -45.55 -24.72
N ILE A 608 -32.48 -46.27 -24.89
CA ILE A 608 -32.79 -47.71 -25.14
C ILE A 608 -34.16 -47.81 -25.88
N LEU A 609 -34.37 -48.93 -26.58
CA LEU A 609 -35.61 -49.53 -27.15
C LEU A 609 -36.97 -48.79 -27.05
N GLU A 610 -37.73 -48.88 -28.14
CA GLU A 610 -38.89 -49.78 -28.17
C GLU A 610 -38.69 -50.82 -29.29
#